data_AF-A0A936E837-F1
#
_entry.id   AF-A0A936E837-F1
#
_cell.length_a   1.000
_cell.length_b   1.000
_cell.length_c   1.000
_cell.angle_alpha   90.00
_cell.angle_beta   90.00
_cell.angle_gamma   90.00
#
_symmetry.space_group_name_H-M   'P 1'
#
loop_
_entity.id
_entity.type
_entity.pdbx_description
1 polymer ?
#
loop_
_entity_poly.entity_id
_entity_poly.type
_entity_poly.pdbx_seq_one_letter_code
_entity_poly.pdbx_strand_id
1 'polypeptide(L)'
;MAPHLAQFQLLVYPHLVGGNLFVHWGNDLHRLMLTNHRPNIWFSTMVDLYRLGSDFPEWAQAQKLPSAVQKVQFLEQAWHKERSHHPRFIPYIQLHEFESLLYCDLSGWPNDFLPMKAKSEHWPKR
;
A
#
# COMPACT_ATOMS: atom_id res chain seq x y z
N MET A 1 -1.80 0.02 -12.82
CA MET A 1 -0.47 -0.47 -12.41
C MET A 1 -0.18 -1.90 -12.86
N ALA A 2 -1.05 -2.89 -12.61
CA ALA A 2 -0.72 -4.31 -12.87
C ALA A 2 -0.26 -4.67 -14.31
N PRO A 3 -0.85 -4.15 -15.41
CA PRO A 3 -0.40 -4.51 -16.77
C PRO A 3 0.98 -3.94 -17.12
N HIS A 4 1.33 -2.77 -16.59
CA HIS A 4 2.59 -2.09 -16.86
C HIS A 4 3.77 -2.75 -16.12
N LEU A 5 3.52 -3.44 -15.01
CA LEU A 5 4.57 -4.15 -14.29
C LEU A 5 4.92 -5.51 -14.92
N ALA A 6 4.03 -6.07 -15.73
CA ALA A 6 4.26 -7.31 -16.44
C ALA A 6 5.46 -7.24 -17.41
N GLN A 7 5.77 -6.07 -17.96
CA GLN A 7 6.95 -5.87 -18.82
C GLN A 7 8.27 -6.06 -18.05
N PHE A 8 8.24 -5.86 -16.72
CA PHE A 8 9.37 -6.12 -15.82
C PHE A 8 9.30 -7.54 -15.23
N GLN A 9 8.45 -8.41 -15.79
CA GLN A 9 8.18 -9.76 -15.28
C GLN A 9 7.68 -9.78 -13.83
N LEU A 10 7.12 -8.67 -13.35
CA LEU A 10 6.61 -8.52 -12.00
C LEU A 10 5.08 -8.57 -12.03
N LEU A 11 4.54 -9.71 -11.62
CA LEU A 11 3.10 -9.93 -11.52
C LEU A 11 2.62 -9.53 -10.12
N VAL A 12 1.76 -8.52 -10.05
CA VAL A 12 1.16 -8.05 -8.80
C VAL A 12 -0.26 -8.60 -8.69
N TYR A 13 -0.52 -9.33 -7.61
CA TYR A 13 -1.84 -9.87 -7.29
C TYR A 13 -2.41 -9.12 -6.08
N PRO A 14 -3.29 -8.11 -6.29
CA PRO A 14 -3.84 -7.36 -5.19
C PRO A 14 -4.79 -8.25 -4.39
N HIS A 15 -4.59 -8.30 -3.08
CA HIS A 15 -5.55 -8.87 -2.15
C HIS A 15 -6.10 -7.75 -1.27
N LEU A 16 -7.35 -7.39 -1.49
CA LEU A 16 -8.03 -6.43 -0.62
C LEU A 16 -8.36 -7.13 0.69
N VAL A 17 -8.11 -6.45 1.80
CA VAL A 17 -8.42 -6.94 3.13
C VAL A 17 -9.35 -5.93 3.78
N GLY A 18 -10.46 -6.41 4.34
CA GLY A 18 -11.48 -5.58 4.97
C GLY A 18 -11.27 -5.47 6.48
N GLY A 19 -11.75 -4.37 7.07
CA GLY A 19 -11.72 -4.14 8.51
C GLY A 19 -10.72 -3.08 8.95
N ASN A 20 -11.01 -2.41 10.06
CA ASN A 20 -10.25 -1.25 10.54
C ASN A 20 -9.13 -1.62 11.52
N LEU A 21 -9.10 -2.87 12.00
CA LEU A 21 -8.13 -3.30 13.01
C LEU A 21 -6.99 -4.08 12.37
N PHE A 22 -5.76 -3.70 12.74
CA PHE A 22 -4.51 -4.37 12.38
C PHE A 22 -4.57 -5.87 12.59
N VAL A 23 -5.13 -6.32 13.71
CA VAL A 23 -5.18 -7.74 14.04
C VAL A 23 -5.92 -8.57 12.98
N HIS A 24 -6.96 -8.02 12.35
CA HIS A 24 -7.73 -8.77 11.35
C HIS A 24 -6.95 -8.93 10.07
N TRP A 25 -6.54 -7.81 9.48
CA TRP A 25 -5.91 -7.83 8.17
C TRP A 25 -4.45 -8.31 8.25
N GLY A 26 -3.77 -8.09 9.37
CA GLY A 26 -2.47 -8.65 9.66
C GLY A 26 -2.51 -10.19 9.76
N ASN A 27 -3.58 -10.77 10.32
CA ASN A 27 -3.76 -12.23 10.36
C ASN A 27 -4.08 -12.82 8.98
N ASP A 28 -4.86 -12.12 8.16
CA ASP A 28 -5.10 -12.51 6.76
C ASP A 28 -3.80 -12.56 5.97
N LEU A 29 -2.97 -11.52 6.05
CA LEU A 29 -1.65 -11.51 5.43
C LEU A 29 -0.79 -12.68 5.91
N HIS A 30 -0.82 -12.98 7.22
CA HIS A 30 -0.10 -14.12 7.77
C HIS A 30 -0.53 -15.45 7.14
N ARG A 31 -1.85 -15.69 7.05
CA ARG A 31 -2.40 -16.89 6.41
C ARG A 31 -2.02 -16.98 4.94
N LEU A 32 -2.04 -15.86 4.21
CA LEU A 32 -1.63 -15.82 2.80
C LEU A 32 -0.16 -16.18 2.62
N MET A 33 0.72 -15.68 3.49
CA MET A 33 2.14 -16.02 3.46
C MET A 33 2.38 -17.50 3.80
N LEU A 34 1.68 -18.04 4.80
CA LEU A 34 1.82 -19.44 5.19
C LEU A 34 1.30 -20.42 4.14
N THR A 35 0.27 -20.06 3.37
CA THR A 35 -0.30 -20.94 2.34
C THR A 35 0.45 -20.88 1.00
N ASN A 36 1.29 -19.87 0.78
CA ASN A 36 2.02 -19.67 -0.47
C ASN A 36 3.52 -19.92 -0.31
N HIS A 37 3.92 -21.16 -0.59
CA HIS A 37 5.32 -21.61 -0.46
C HIS A 37 6.19 -21.37 -1.69
N ARG A 38 5.66 -20.81 -2.77
CA ARG A 38 6.44 -20.59 -4.00
C ARG A 38 7.57 -19.60 -3.73
N PRO A 39 8.84 -19.94 -4.04
CA PRO A 39 10.01 -19.14 -3.66
C PRO A 39 10.10 -17.80 -4.39
N ASN A 40 9.44 -17.67 -5.54
CA ASN A 40 9.38 -16.47 -6.35
C ASN A 40 8.22 -15.53 -5.98
N ILE A 41 7.41 -15.86 -4.97
CA ILE A 41 6.34 -14.99 -4.48
C ILE A 41 6.84 -14.18 -3.29
N TRP A 42 6.74 -12.87 -3.43
CA TRP A 42 7.02 -11.87 -2.40
C TRP A 42 5.72 -11.21 -1.95
N PHE A 43 5.71 -10.78 -0.70
CA PHE A 43 4.56 -10.16 -0.07
C PHE A 43 4.91 -8.75 0.34
N SER A 44 3.98 -7.84 0.09
CA SER A 44 4.07 -6.46 0.56
C SER A 44 2.66 -5.99 0.89
N THR A 45 2.59 -4.82 1.51
CA THR A 45 1.35 -4.18 1.91
C THR A 45 1.22 -2.83 1.25
N MET A 46 0.02 -2.27 1.26
CA MET A 46 -0.20 -0.89 0.81
C MET A 46 -1.24 -0.31 1.74
N VAL A 47 -0.77 0.14 2.91
CA VAL A 47 -1.61 0.62 4.00
C VAL A 47 -1.30 2.08 4.26
N ASP A 48 -2.34 2.89 4.38
CA ASP A 48 -2.24 4.30 4.70
C ASP A 48 -1.81 4.52 6.15
N LEU A 49 -0.74 5.30 6.37
CA LEU A 49 -0.24 5.67 7.69
C LEU A 49 -1.35 6.27 8.58
N TYR A 50 -2.20 7.13 8.02
CA TYR A 50 -3.20 7.87 8.79
C TYR A 50 -4.43 7.06 9.14
N ARG A 51 -4.59 5.88 8.51
CA ARG A 51 -5.63 4.90 8.84
C ARG A 51 -5.16 3.85 9.84
N LEU A 52 -3.88 3.86 10.21
CA LEU A 52 -3.37 2.95 11.24
C LEU A 52 -3.92 3.32 12.62
N GLY A 53 -4.37 2.29 13.33
CA GLY A 53 -4.91 2.39 14.68
C GLY A 53 -3.87 2.17 15.77
N SER A 54 -4.28 2.37 17.02
CA SER A 54 -3.46 2.12 18.20
C SER A 54 -3.11 0.65 18.44
N ASP A 55 -3.75 -0.25 17.70
CA ASP A 55 -3.52 -1.69 17.72
C ASP A 55 -2.37 -2.13 16.80
N PHE A 56 -1.75 -1.20 16.07
CA PHE A 56 -0.56 -1.47 15.26
C PHE A 56 0.70 -1.63 16.15
N PRO A 57 1.64 -2.54 15.81
CA PRO A 57 2.88 -2.76 16.57
C PRO A 57 3.68 -1.47 16.79
N GLU A 58 4.09 -1.25 18.04
CA GLU A 58 4.91 -0.11 18.44
C GLU A 58 4.32 1.29 18.10
N TRP A 59 2.99 1.38 17.94
CA TRP A 59 2.30 2.63 17.59
C TRP A 59 2.59 3.77 18.57
N ALA A 60 2.54 3.50 19.88
CA ALA A 60 2.78 4.51 20.91
C ALA A 60 4.22 5.08 20.87
N GLN A 61 5.20 4.26 20.45
CA GLN A 61 6.59 4.65 20.28
C GLN A 61 6.76 5.47 18.99
N ALA A 62 6.13 5.03 17.89
CA ALA A 62 6.15 5.75 16.62
C ALA A 62 5.59 7.18 16.78
N GLN A 63 4.54 7.36 17.58
CA GLN A 63 3.93 8.68 17.78
C GLN A 63 4.87 9.70 18.44
N LYS A 64 5.95 9.26 19.08
CA LYS A 64 6.98 10.14 19.67
C LYS A 64 8.02 10.59 18.65
N LEU A 65 8.05 10.02 17.46
CA LEU A 65 9.02 10.39 16.43
C LEU A 65 8.64 11.72 15.77
N PRO A 66 9.64 12.59 15.49
CA PRO A 66 9.38 13.96 15.10
C PRO A 66 8.94 14.13 13.65
N SER A 67 9.25 13.18 12.76
CA SER A 67 8.86 13.24 11.35
C SER A 67 8.04 12.03 10.92
N ALA A 68 7.11 12.24 9.99
CA ALA A 68 6.25 11.18 9.48
C ALA A 68 7.03 10.13 8.66
N VAL A 69 8.13 10.53 8.00
CA VAL A 69 9.07 9.59 7.34
C VAL A 69 9.69 8.64 8.37
N GLN A 70 10.16 9.17 9.51
CA GLN A 70 10.71 8.33 10.58
C GLN A 70 9.64 7.43 11.19
N LYS A 71 8.39 7.91 11.31
CA LYS A 71 7.25 7.07 11.75
C LYS A 71 7.05 5.88 10.83
N VAL A 72 6.97 6.11 9.52
CA VAL A 72 6.81 5.04 8.52
C VAL A 72 7.94 4.04 8.61
N GLN A 73 9.20 4.50 8.55
CA GLN A 73 10.37 3.62 8.64
C GLN A 73 10.38 2.78 9.93
N PHE A 74 10.03 3.41 11.05
CA PHE A 74 9.97 2.73 12.34
C PHE A 74 8.85 1.69 12.39
N LEU A 75 7.64 2.03 11.92
CA LEU A 75 6.49 1.13 11.90
C LEU A 75 6.70 -0.04 10.93
N GLU A 76 7.30 0.19 9.75
CA GLU A 76 7.68 -0.86 8.82
C GLU A 76 8.70 -1.82 9.45
N GLN A 77 9.69 -1.30 10.18
CA GLN A 77 10.65 -2.13 10.92
C GLN A 77 9.98 -2.93 12.05
N ALA A 78 9.12 -2.28 12.85
CA ALA A 78 8.37 -2.93 13.92
C ALA A 78 7.53 -4.09 13.37
N TRP A 79 6.86 -3.86 12.25
CA TRP A 79 6.03 -4.85 11.60
C TRP A 79 6.84 -6.00 10.97
N HIS A 80 7.95 -5.67 10.30
CA HIS A 80 8.87 -6.70 9.80
C HIS A 80 9.41 -7.58 10.93
N LYS A 81 9.72 -6.99 12.10
CA LYS A 81 10.19 -7.74 13.28
C LYS A 81 9.10 -8.62 13.88
N GLU A 82 7.89 -8.11 14.05
CA GLU A 82 6.75 -8.89 14.55
C GLU A 82 6.49 -10.10 13.64
N ARG A 83 6.75 -9.96 12.34
CA ARG A 83 6.56 -11.01 11.32
C ARG A 83 7.85 -11.62 10.79
N SER A 84 8.95 -11.51 11.55
CA SER A 84 10.33 -11.90 11.22
C SER A 84 10.56 -13.37 10.83
N HIS A 85 9.49 -14.13 10.67
CA HIS A 85 9.48 -15.51 10.23
C HIS A 85 9.38 -15.69 8.71
N HIS A 86 9.14 -14.63 7.92
CA HIS A 86 9.00 -14.76 6.47
C HIS A 86 9.98 -13.88 5.67
N PRO A 87 11.09 -14.42 5.14
CA PRO A 87 12.14 -13.65 4.47
C PRO A 87 11.70 -13.00 3.14
N ARG A 88 10.51 -13.34 2.64
CA ARG A 88 9.92 -12.76 1.41
C ARG A 88 8.86 -11.69 1.69
N PHE A 89 8.81 -11.14 2.91
CA PHE A 89 7.88 -10.08 3.28
C PHE A 89 8.60 -8.73 3.37
N ILE A 90 8.09 -7.74 2.64
CA ILE A 90 8.58 -6.36 2.64
C ILE A 90 7.39 -5.47 3.01
N PRO A 91 7.24 -5.03 4.27
CA PRO A 91 6.14 -4.13 4.64
C PRO A 91 6.29 -2.80 3.91
N TYR A 92 5.15 -2.22 3.53
CA TYR A 92 5.09 -0.89 2.97
C TYR A 92 3.87 -0.13 3.53
N ILE A 93 4.14 1.05 4.06
CA ILE A 93 3.16 1.98 4.62
C ILE A 93 3.21 3.27 3.78
N GLN A 94 2.06 3.67 3.25
CA GLN A 94 1.92 4.87 2.45
C GLN A 94 1.90 6.11 3.34
N LEU A 95 2.93 6.94 3.19
CA LEU A 95 3.04 8.23 3.88
C LEU A 95 2.18 9.33 3.24
N HIS A 96 2.16 9.38 1.92
CA HIS A 96 1.51 10.45 1.17
C HIS A 96 0.20 9.94 0.58
N GLU A 97 -0.91 10.42 1.12
CA GLU A 97 -2.21 10.23 0.47
C GLU A 97 -2.18 10.88 -0.92
N PHE A 98 -2.87 10.24 -1.85
CA PHE A 98 -3.06 10.60 -3.26
C PHE A 98 -3.60 12.03 -3.49
N GLU A 99 -4.00 12.75 -2.44
CA GLU A 99 -4.44 14.15 -2.48
C GLU A 99 -3.41 15.07 -3.15
N SER A 100 -2.10 14.83 -2.96
CA SER A 100 -1.08 15.63 -3.68
C SER A 100 -1.17 15.48 -5.19
N LEU A 101 -1.57 14.31 -5.72
CA LEU A 101 -1.79 14.10 -7.16
C LEU A 101 -3.12 14.71 -7.65
N LEU A 102 -4.13 14.80 -6.78
CA LEU A 102 -5.43 15.43 -7.08
C LEU A 102 -5.37 16.95 -7.04
N TYR A 103 -4.52 17.52 -6.17
CA TYR A 103 -4.39 18.97 -5.96
C TYR A 103 -3.11 19.58 -6.57
N CYS A 104 -2.32 18.81 -7.32
CA CYS A 104 -1.39 19.41 -8.27
C CYS A 104 -2.21 20.20 -9.29
N ASP A 105 -2.09 21.53 -9.29
CA ASP A 105 -2.67 22.36 -10.33
C ASP A 105 -2.09 21.96 -11.70
N LEU A 106 -2.89 21.25 -12.49
CA LEU A 106 -2.51 20.79 -13.82
C LEU A 106 -2.59 21.92 -14.86
N SER A 107 -3.03 23.13 -14.48
CA SER A 107 -3.20 24.27 -15.40
C SER A 107 -1.89 24.72 -16.08
N GLY A 108 -0.73 24.36 -15.52
CA GLY A 108 0.59 24.63 -16.09
C GLY A 108 1.15 23.56 -17.04
N TRP A 109 0.44 22.43 -17.23
CA TRP A 109 0.94 21.34 -18.07
C TRP A 109 0.56 21.54 -19.55
N PRO A 110 1.49 21.35 -20.51
CA PRO A 110 1.15 21.35 -21.93
C PRO A 110 0.03 20.33 -22.21
N ASN A 111 -0.96 20.70 -23.02
CA ASN A 111 -2.13 19.88 -23.34
C ASN A 111 -1.79 18.48 -23.88
N ASP A 112 -0.57 18.29 -24.37
CA ASP A 112 -0.09 17.04 -24.97
C ASP A 112 0.35 15.99 -23.94
N PHE A 113 0.43 16.37 -22.65
CA PHE A 113 0.88 15.50 -21.57
C PHE A 113 -0.25 14.74 -20.87
N LEU A 114 -1.51 15.16 -21.03
CA LEU A 114 -2.66 14.45 -20.46
C LEU A 114 -3.05 13.29 -21.40
N PRO A 115 -3.06 12.04 -20.93
CA PRO A 115 -3.51 10.92 -21.75
C PRO A 115 -5.00 11.11 -22.04
N MET A 116 -5.27 11.44 -23.30
CA MET A 116 -6.56 11.38 -24.02
C MET A 116 -7.80 11.70 -23.20
N LYS A 117 -8.46 12.82 -23.56
CA LYS A 117 -9.83 13.15 -23.18
C LYS A 117 -10.70 11.88 -23.10
N ALA A 118 -11.16 11.57 -21.89
CA ALA A 118 -12.16 10.53 -21.68
C ALA A 118 -13.34 10.83 -22.62
N LYS A 119 -13.55 9.96 -23.61
CA LYS A 119 -14.76 10.02 -24.42
C LYS A 119 -15.92 9.83 -23.45
N SER A 120 -16.88 10.75 -23.50
CA SER A 120 -18.12 10.65 -22.75
C SER A 120 -18.90 9.41 -23.23
N GLU A 121 -18.65 8.26 -22.61
CA GLU A 121 -19.48 7.08 -22.79
C GLU A 121 -20.69 7.16 -21.86
N HIS A 122 -21.86 7.17 -22.50
CA HIS A 122 -23.17 7.17 -21.86
C HIS A 122 -23.41 5.77 -21.26
N TRP A 123 -23.32 5.65 -19.94
CA TRP A 123 -23.58 4.39 -19.24
C TRP A 123 -25.08 4.04 -19.31
N PRO A 124 -25.48 2.83 -19.76
CA PRO A 124 -26.88 2.43 -19.76
C PRO A 124 -27.34 2.19 -18.32
N LYS A 125 -28.36 2.93 -17.89
CA LYS A 125 -29.03 2.71 -16.60
C LYS A 125 -29.66 1.32 -16.61
N ARG A 126 -29.33 0.53 -15.58
CA ARG A 126 -30.11 -0.65 -15.19
C ARG A 126 -31.25 -0.20 -14.30
#